data_AF-A0A501QAU0-F1
#
_entry.id   AF-A0A501QAU0-F1
#
_cell.length_a   1.000
_cell.length_b   1.000
_cell.length_c   1.000
_cell.angle_alpha   90.00
_cell.angle_beta   90.00
_cell.angle_gamma   90.00
#
_symmetry.space_group_name_H-M   'P 1'
#
loop_
_entity.id
_entity.type
_entity.pdbx_description
1 polymer ?
#
loop_
_entity_poly.entity_id
_entity_poly.type
_entity_poly.pdbx_seq_one_letter_code
_entity_poly.pdbx_strand_id
1 'polypeptide(L)'
;MIKIDAKDHEQLVEAYGRYKEYHNLYGTITISEEQDQEIRNKASELQGTYDYYKILIHELERCIGSYHMAKNSLKSKIYSPARKMSTIKKNQK
;
A
#
# COMPACT_ATOMS: atom_id res chain seq x y z
N MET A 1 34.43 15.64 17.42
CA MET A 1 33.25 15.72 18.30
C MET A 1 32.05 15.91 17.40
N ILE A 2 31.21 14.87 17.23
CA ILE A 2 30.04 14.92 16.34
C ILE A 2 29.03 15.85 17.00
N LYS A 3 28.72 16.99 16.38
CA LYS A 3 27.65 17.88 16.85
C LYS A 3 26.33 17.25 16.44
N ILE A 4 25.56 16.82 17.43
CA ILE A 4 24.20 16.32 17.23
C ILE A 4 23.32 17.56 16.98
N ASP A 5 22.64 17.59 15.84
CA ASP A 5 21.64 18.62 15.53
C ASP A 5 20.41 18.47 16.45
N ALA A 6 19.64 19.54 16.64
CA ALA A 6 18.41 19.52 17.43
C ALA A 6 17.41 18.46 16.92
N LYS A 7 17.34 18.26 15.61
CA LYS A 7 16.49 17.22 15.01
C LYS A 7 16.96 15.80 15.35
N ASP A 8 18.27 15.56 15.29
CA ASP A 8 18.86 14.27 15.65
C ASP A 8 18.67 14.00 17.14
N HIS A 9 18.72 15.04 17.97
CA HIS A 9 18.46 14.94 19.40
C HIS A 9 17.00 14.55 19.68
N GLU A 10 16.02 15.19 19.04
CA GLU A 10 14.61 14.82 19.17
C GLU A 10 14.35 13.38 18.75
N GLN A 11 14.95 12.93 17.65
CA GLN A 11 14.83 11.54 17.19
C GLN A 11 15.43 10.55 18.20
N LEU A 12 16.56 10.90 18.81
CA LEU A 12 17.19 10.10 19.87
C LEU A 12 16.33 10.04 21.13
N VAL A 13 15.70 11.16 21.53
CA VAL A 13 14.78 11.19 22.67
C VAL A 13 13.56 10.31 22.41
N GLU A 14 12.99 10.38 21.21
CA GLU A 14 11.84 9.55 20.83
C GLU A 14 12.20 8.05 20.80
N ALA A 15 13.34 7.71 20.17
CA ALA A 15 13.84 6.34 20.13
C ALA A 15 14.12 5.79 21.53
N TYR A 16 14.70 6.61 22.42
CA TYR A 16 14.96 6.23 23.80
C TYR A 16 13.66 6.04 24.59
N GLY A 17 12.65 6.89 24.38
CA GLY A 17 11.33 6.75 24.99
C GLY A 17 10.68 5.41 24.61
N ARG A 18 10.66 5.09 23.31
CA ARG A 18 10.14 3.81 22.82
C ARG A 18 10.94 2.62 23.36
N TYR A 19 12.27 2.71 23.36
CA TYR A 19 13.12 1.66 23.92
C TYR A 19 12.79 1.40 25.40
N LYS A 20 12.61 2.46 26.20
CA LYS A 20 12.26 2.34 27.63
C LYS A 20 10.92 1.65 27.82
N GLU A 21 9.92 1.95 26.99
CA GLU A 21 8.62 1.27 27.03
C GLU A 21 8.76 -0.22 26.68
N TYR A 22 9.48 -0.55 25.60
CA TYR A 22 9.74 -1.94 25.22
C TYR A 22 10.54 -2.70 26.27
N HIS A 23 11.56 -2.08 26.87
CA HIS A 23 12.33 -2.67 27.94
C HIS A 23 11.49 -2.89 29.21
N ASN A 24 10.54 -2.02 29.52
CA ASN A 24 9.63 -2.25 30.65
C ASN A 24 8.69 -3.43 30.42
N LEU A 25 8.27 -3.67 29.18
CA LEU A 25 7.36 -4.76 28.81
C LEU A 25 8.09 -6.11 28.64
N TYR A 26 9.31 -6.10 28.11
CA TYR A 26 10.01 -7.29 27.65
C TYR A 26 11.45 -7.42 28.17
N GLY A 27 11.96 -6.48 28.96
CA GLY A 27 13.37 -6.41 29.35
C GLY A 27 13.85 -7.53 30.28
N THR A 28 12.94 -8.31 30.84
CA THR A 28 13.25 -9.54 31.58
C THR A 28 13.36 -10.78 30.68
N ILE A 29 12.96 -10.68 29.42
CA ILE A 29 13.04 -11.77 28.44
C ILE A 29 14.40 -11.68 27.76
N THR A 30 15.30 -12.58 28.11
CA THR A 30 16.57 -12.75 27.42
C THR A 30 16.33 -13.58 26.17
N ILE A 31 16.31 -12.94 25.01
CA ILE A 31 16.25 -13.63 23.72
C ILE A 31 17.64 -14.20 23.43
N SER A 32 17.73 -15.50 23.13
CA SER A 32 19.01 -16.09 22.69
C SER A 32 19.38 -15.59 21.29
N GLU A 33 20.66 -15.65 20.92
CA GLU A 33 21.11 -15.25 19.59
C GLU A 33 20.42 -16.04 18.46
N GLU A 34 20.14 -17.33 18.69
CA GLU A 34 19.36 -18.17 17.77
C GLU A 34 17.91 -17.68 17.62
N GLN A 35 17.27 -17.27 18.71
CA GLN A 35 15.91 -16.73 18.69
C GLN A 35 15.86 -15.35 18.01
N ASP A 36 16.87 -14.50 18.22
CA ASP A 36 16.97 -13.21 17.53
C ASP A 36 17.14 -13.41 16.02
N GLN A 37 17.98 -14.37 15.63
CA GLN A 37 18.17 -14.72 14.23
C GLN A 37 16.88 -15.28 13.60
N GLU A 38 16.14 -16.13 14.31
CA GLU A 38 14.85 -16.65 13.85
C GLU A 38 13.82 -15.54 13.66
N ILE A 39 13.74 -14.59 14.61
CA ILE A 39 12.85 -13.43 14.53
C ILE A 39 13.20 -12.57 13.33
N ARG A 40 14.49 -12.28 13.10
CA ARG A 40 14.96 -11.51 11.93
C ARG A 40 14.61 -12.19 10.61
N ASN A 41 14.79 -13.51 10.53
CA ASN A 41 14.44 -14.28 9.34
C ASN A 41 12.93 -14.20 9.07
N LYS A 42 12.10 -14.44 10.07
CA LYS A 42 10.63 -14.32 9.97
C LYS A 42 10.17 -12.91 9.62
N ALA A 43 10.82 -11.88 10.18
CA ALA A 43 10.54 -10.49 9.85
C ALA A 43 10.87 -10.18 8.37
N SER A 44 11.97 -10.72 7.86
CA SER A 44 12.37 -10.58 6.46
C SER A 44 11.37 -11.28 5.51
N GLU A 45 10.94 -12.49 5.85
CA GLU A 45 9.90 -13.22 5.10
C GLU A 45 8.57 -12.47 5.08
N LEU A 46 8.18 -11.92 6.23
CA LEU A 46 6.97 -11.11 6.35
C LEU A 46 7.06 -9.83 5.51
N GLN A 47 8.22 -9.17 5.53
CA GLN A 47 8.48 -7.99 4.70
C GLN A 47 8.36 -8.31 3.20
N GLY A 48 8.98 -9.41 2.76
CA GLY A 48 8.86 -9.87 1.37
C GLY A 48 7.42 -10.18 0.95
N THR A 49 6.66 -10.80 1.86
CA THR A 49 5.23 -11.08 1.65
C THR A 49 4.41 -9.79 1.54
N TYR A 50 4.67 -8.81 2.42
CA TYR A 50 4.02 -7.51 2.38
C TYR A 50 4.30 -6.76 1.07
N ASP A 51 5.56 -6.75 0.62
CA ASP A 51 5.96 -6.09 -0.62
C ASP A 51 5.30 -6.76 -1.84
N TYR A 52 5.19 -8.09 -1.83
CA TYR A 52 4.46 -8.83 -2.86
C TYR A 52 2.97 -8.44 -2.92
N TYR A 53 2.28 -8.40 -1.77
CA TYR A 53 0.89 -7.97 -1.73
C TYR A 53 0.69 -6.52 -2.19
N LYS A 54 1.63 -5.63 -1.88
CA LYS A 54 1.60 -4.24 -2.34
C LYS A 54 1.65 -4.16 -3.87
N ILE A 55 2.48 -4.99 -4.51
CA ILE A 55 2.52 -5.11 -5.97
C ILE A 55 1.18 -5.63 -6.52
N LEU A 56 0.61 -6.67 -5.91
CA LEU A 56 -0.67 -7.23 -6.32
C LEU A 56 -1.81 -6.21 -6.24
N ILE A 57 -1.86 -5.41 -5.17
CA ILE A 57 -2.84 -4.33 -5.02
C ILE A 57 -2.70 -3.33 -6.17
N HIS A 58 -1.47 -2.92 -6.49
CA HIS A 58 -1.22 -1.98 -7.58
C HIS A 58 -1.68 -2.54 -8.94
N GLU A 59 -1.44 -3.83 -9.20
CA GLU A 59 -1.92 -4.49 -10.40
C GLU A 59 -3.45 -4.59 -10.47
N LEU A 60 -4.11 -4.85 -9.33
CA LEU A 60 -5.57 -4.84 -9.23
C LEU A 60 -6.15 -3.47 -9.53
N GLU A 61 -5.59 -2.40 -8.97
CA GLU A 61 -6.00 -1.02 -9.24
C GLU A 61 -5.86 -0.69 -10.73
N ARG A 62 -4.75 -1.09 -11.35
CA ARG A 62 -4.51 -0.92 -12.79
C ARG A 62 -5.53 -1.67 -13.64
N CYS A 63 -5.86 -2.91 -13.25
CA CYS A 63 -6.87 -3.72 -13.92
C CYS A 63 -8.26 -3.06 -13.83
N ILE A 64 -8.66 -2.60 -12.64
CA ILE A 64 -9.93 -1.88 -12.41
C ILE A 64 -9.99 -0.61 -13.26
N GLY A 65 -8.92 0.19 -13.27
CA GLY A 65 -8.83 1.39 -14.11
C GLY A 65 -9.02 1.08 -15.60
N SER A 66 -8.34 0.03 -16.09
CA SER A 66 -8.44 -0.42 -17.47
C SER A 66 -9.86 -0.87 -17.83
N TYR A 67 -10.51 -1.63 -16.94
CA TYR A 67 -11.90 -2.03 -17.10
C TYR A 67 -12.84 -0.82 -17.21
N HIS A 68 -12.69 0.18 -16.33
CA HIS A 68 -13.51 1.39 -16.36
C HIS A 68 -13.32 2.18 -17.65
N MET A 69 -12.07 2.33 -18.13
CA MET A 69 -11.78 2.97 -19.40
C MET A 69 -12.45 2.24 -20.57
N ALA A 70 -12.32 0.92 -20.64
CA ALA A 70 -12.94 0.10 -21.69
C ALA A 70 -14.47 0.19 -21.63
N LYS A 71 -15.06 0.09 -20.44
CA LYS A 71 -16.51 0.24 -20.22
C LYS A 71 -17.02 1.59 -20.70
N ASN A 72 -16.32 2.68 -20.37
CA ASN A 72 -16.71 4.03 -20.77
C ASN A 72 -16.56 4.25 -22.28
N SER A 73 -15.49 3.73 -22.89
CA SER A 73 -15.28 3.74 -24.34
C SER A 73 -16.36 2.95 -25.09
N LEU A 74 -16.72 1.77 -24.59
CA LEU A 74 -17.81 0.97 -25.16
C LEU A 74 -19.15 1.70 -25.04
N LYS A 75 -19.42 2.30 -23.87
CA LYS A 75 -20.63 3.09 -23.64
C LYS A 75 -20.72 4.26 -24.62
N SER A 76 -19.65 5.02 -24.84
CA SER A 76 -19.69 6.15 -25.79
C SER A 76 -19.93 5.68 -27.23
N LYS A 77 -19.31 4.56 -27.63
CA LYS A 77 -19.48 3.95 -28.96
C LYS A 77 -20.86 3.35 -29.19
N ILE A 78 -21.54 2.82 -28.17
CA ILE A 78 -22.88 2.24 -28.30
C ILE A 78 -23.97 3.32 -28.19
N TYR A 79 -23.87 4.21 -27.21
CA TYR A 79 -24.94 5.16 -26.91
C TYR A 79 -25.04 6.32 -27.91
N SER A 80 -23.98 6.62 -28.67
CA SER A 80 -24.02 7.66 -29.72
C SER A 80 -24.81 7.18 -30.97
N PRO A 81 -24.52 6.01 -31.57
CA PRO A 81 -25.33 5.44 -32.64
C PRO A 81 -26.77 5.12 -32.21
N ALA A 82 -26.98 4.60 -31.00
CA ALA A 82 -28.31 4.28 -30.50
C ALA A 82 -29.20 5.53 -30.36
N ARG A 83 -28.64 6.65 -29.86
CA ARG A 83 -29.35 7.93 -29.83
C ARG A 83 -29.71 8.41 -31.22
N LYS A 84 -28.75 8.42 -32.16
CA LYS A 84 -28.99 8.82 -33.56
C LYS A 84 -30.07 7.97 -34.25
N MET A 85 -30.05 6.65 -34.06
CA MET A 85 -31.09 5.76 -34.59
C MET A 85 -32.48 6.05 -34.01
N SER A 86 -32.57 6.37 -32.71
CA SER A 86 -33.86 6.73 -32.09
C SER A 86 -34.41 8.06 -32.62
N THR A 87 -33.55 9.03 -32.91
CA THR A 87 -33.94 10.35 -33.46
C THR A 87 -34.40 10.22 -34.91
N ILE A 88 -33.71 9.42 -35.73
CA ILE A 88 -34.11 9.15 -37.12
C ILE A 88 -35.50 8.50 -37.17
N LYS A 89 -35.77 7.50 -36.30
CA LYS A 89 -37.08 6.85 -36.22
C LYS A 89 -38.22 7.78 -35.74
N LYS A 90 -37.92 8.82 -34.95
CA LYS A 90 -38.91 9.81 -34.51
C LYS A 90 -39.28 10.82 -35.62
N ASN A 91 -38.35 11.16 -36.50
CA ASN A 91 -38.59 12.12 -37.59
C ASN A 91 -39.24 11.49 -38.84
N GLN A 92 -39.44 10.16 -38.85
CA GLN A 92 -40.11 9.42 -39.92
C GLN A 92 -41.58 9.08 -39.59
N LYS A 93 -42.11 9.59 -38.47
CA LYS A 93 -43.52 9.56 -38.10
C LYS A 93 -44.10 10.96 -38.20
#